data_AF-A0A212JRE1-F1
#
_entry.id   AF-A0A212JRE1-F1
#
_cell.length_a   1.000
_cell.length_b   1.000
_cell.length_c   1.000
_cell.angle_alpha   90.00
_cell.angle_beta   90.00
_cell.angle_gamma   90.00
#
_symmetry.space_group_name_H-M   'P 1'
#
loop_
_entity.id
_entity.type
_entity.pdbx_description
1 polymer ?
#
loop_
_entity_poly.entity_id
_entity_poly.type
_entity_poly.pdbx_seq_one_letter_code
_entity_poly.pdbx_strand_id
1 'polypeptide(L)' 'MPNLTSKELSALSDQLGLEKVMCCKYRAAAQECTDQSIKPKFQQYADQHKQNYDCLLGYLK' A
#
# COMPACT_ATOMS: atom_id res chain seq x y z
N MET A 1 -5.92 22.01 6.74
CA MET A 1 -6.45 20.62 6.80
C MET A 1 -7.49 20.50 5.72
N PRO A 2 -7.43 19.50 4.84
CA PRO A 2 -8.53 19.23 3.94
C PRO A 2 -9.79 19.02 4.80
N ASN A 3 -10.87 19.75 4.49
CA ASN A 3 -12.18 19.54 5.12
C ASN A 3 -12.77 18.24 4.55
N LEU A 4 -12.15 17.11 4.89
CA LEU A 4 -12.62 15.80 4.49
C LEU A 4 -13.95 15.54 5.19
N THR A 5 -14.94 15.14 4.41
CA THR A 5 -16.20 14.62 4.93
C THR A 5 -15.95 13.30 5.67
N SER A 6 -16.89 12.90 6.53
CA SER A 6 -16.85 11.60 7.22
C SER A 6 -16.72 10.43 6.23
N LYS A 7 -17.38 10.52 5.07
CA LYS A 7 -17.30 9.52 4.00
C LYS A 7 -15.90 9.41 3.41
N GLU A 8 -15.25 10.55 3.15
CA GLU A 8 -13.88 10.57 2.62
C GLU A 8 -12.87 10.07 3.65
N LEU A 9 -13.04 10.39 4.93
CA LEU A 9 -12.22 9.84 6.03
C LEU A 9 -12.34 8.31 6.13
N SER A 10 -13.58 7.78 6.03
CA SER A 10 -13.81 6.33 6.03
C SER A 10 -13.16 5.68 4.82
N ALA A 11 -13.40 6.21 3.62
CA ALA A 11 -12.82 5.67 2.39
C ALA A 11 -11.28 5.69 2.42
N LEU A 12 -10.69 6.74 2.98
CA LEU A 12 -9.24 6.85 3.10
C LEU A 12 -8.68 5.88 4.15
N SER A 13 -9.40 5.64 5.24
CA SER A 13 -9.05 4.61 6.24
C SER A 13 -9.10 3.20 5.65
N ASP A 14 -10.14 2.90 4.86
CA ASP A 14 -10.28 1.62 4.16
C ASP A 14 -9.14 1.43 3.14
N GLN A 15 -8.82 2.48 2.37
CA GLN A 15 -7.73 2.46 1.41
C GLN A 15 -6.38 2.25 2.11
N LEU A 16 -6.11 2.94 3.23
CA LEU A 16 -4.91 2.72 4.04
C LEU A 16 -4.79 1.26 4.50
N GLY A 17 -5.91 0.65 4.92
CA GLY A 17 -5.97 -0.77 5.25
C GLY A 17 -5.59 -1.66 4.06
N LEU A 18 -6.16 -1.36 2.89
CA LEU A 18 -5.89 -2.09 1.65
C LEU A 18 -4.42 -2.00 1.22
N GLU A 19 -3.85 -0.80 1.17
CA GLU A 19 -2.44 -0.59 0.78
C GLU A 19 -1.49 -1.37 1.70
N LYS A 20 -1.76 -1.37 3.01
CA LYS A 20 -0.97 -2.16 3.99
C LYS A 20 -1.06 -3.65 3.71
N VAL A 21 -2.25 -4.19 3.46
CA VAL A 21 -2.45 -5.61 3.14
C VAL A 21 -1.73 -5.98 1.84
N MET A 22 -1.83 -5.16 0.80
CA MET A 22 -1.18 -5.42 -0.48
C MET A 22 0.34 -5.38 -0.36
N CYS A 23 0.89 -4.39 0.34
CA CYS A 23 2.32 -4.33 0.63
C CYS A 23 2.82 -5.63 1.29
N CYS A 24 2.13 -6.11 2.33
CA CYS A 24 2.47 -7.36 3.00
C CYS A 24 2.39 -8.58 2.07
N LYS A 25 1.32 -8.69 1.27
CA LYS A 25 1.14 -9.81 0.32
C LYS A 25 2.24 -9.85 -0.73
N TYR A 26 2.60 -8.72 -1.31
CA TYR A 26 3.68 -8.66 -2.29
C TYR A 26 5.06 -8.94 -1.69
N ARG A 27 5.30 -8.54 -0.44
CA ARG A 27 6.53 -8.92 0.29
C ARG A 27 6.60 -10.43 0.54
N ALA A 28 5.52 -11.04 0.98
CA ALA A 28 5.44 -12.50 1.16
C ALA A 28 5.65 -13.21 -0.19
N ALA A 29 4.97 -12.77 -1.25
CA ALA A 29 5.15 -13.31 -2.59
C ALA A 29 6.61 -13.17 -3.08
N ALA A 30 7.28 -12.04 -2.84
CA ALA A 30 8.69 -11.87 -3.17
C ALA A 30 9.64 -12.81 -2.39
N GLN A 31 9.27 -13.20 -1.16
CA GLN A 31 10.04 -14.15 -0.35
C GLN A 31 9.87 -15.58 -0.86
N GLU A 32 8.66 -15.96 -1.22
CA GLU A 32 8.32 -17.29 -1.73
C GLU A 32 8.67 -17.48 -3.21
N CYS A 33 8.86 -16.39 -3.96
CA CYS A 33 9.20 -16.42 -5.39
C CYS A 33 10.66 -16.86 -5.62
N THR A 34 10.82 -17.94 -6.38
CA THR A 34 12.10 -18.48 -6.83
C THR A 34 12.53 -17.96 -8.21
N ASP A 35 11.59 -17.41 -8.98
CA ASP A 35 11.86 -16.83 -10.30
C ASP A 35 12.56 -15.47 -10.17
N GLN A 36 13.79 -15.39 -10.66
CA GLN A 36 14.62 -14.20 -10.57
C GLN A 36 14.12 -13.01 -11.41
N SER A 37 13.28 -13.25 -12.41
CA SER A 37 12.69 -12.20 -13.26
C SER A 37 11.40 -11.61 -12.67
N ILE A 38 10.69 -12.37 -11.84
CA ILE A 38 9.41 -11.97 -11.25
C ILE A 38 9.60 -11.40 -9.84
N LYS A 39 10.53 -11.95 -9.06
CA LYS A 39 10.81 -11.48 -7.69
C LYS A 39 11.04 -9.97 -7.58
N PRO A 40 11.83 -9.31 -8.46
CA PRO A 40 12.00 -7.86 -8.42
C PRO A 40 10.69 -7.09 -8.66
N LYS A 41 9.77 -7.64 -9.46
CA LYS A 41 8.46 -7.01 -9.72
C LYS A 41 7.59 -7.01 -8.47
N PHE A 42 7.58 -8.11 -7.72
CA PHE A 42 6.86 -8.16 -6.43
C PHE A 42 7.45 -7.17 -5.42
N GLN A 43 8.77 -7.02 -5.38
CA GLN A 43 9.41 -6.01 -4.53
C GLN A 43 9.00 -4.60 -4.95
N GLN A 44 9.03 -4.29 -6.25
CA GLN A 44 8.58 -3.01 -6.79
C GLN A 44 7.12 -2.71 -6.42
N TYR A 45 6.21 -3.67 -6.53
CA TYR A 45 4.82 -3.48 -6.14
C TYR A 45 4.65 -3.26 -4.63
N ALA A 46 5.37 -4.02 -3.81
CA ALA A 46 5.36 -3.81 -2.36
C ALA A 46 5.82 -2.39 -1.98
N ASP A 47 6.85 -1.87 -2.64
CA ASP A 47 7.36 -0.53 -2.40
C ASP A 47 6.39 0.54 -2.90
N GLN A 48 5.74 0.33 -4.05
CA GLN A 48 4.69 1.22 -4.54
C GLN A 48 3.51 1.30 -3.57
N HIS A 49 3.03 0.17 -3.05
CA HIS A 49 1.94 0.15 -2.06
C HIS A 49 2.34 0.83 -0.75
N LYS A 50 3.61 0.69 -0.33
CA LYS A 50 4.13 1.45 0.82
C LYS A 50 4.10 2.96 0.55
N GLN A 51 4.56 3.39 -0.63
CA GLN A 51 4.54 4.80 -1.00
C GLN A 51 3.11 5.36 -1.07
N ASN A 52 2.17 4.58 -1.61
CA ASN A 52 0.75 4.94 -1.65
C ASN A 52 0.19 5.11 -0.23
N TYR A 53 0.50 4.17 0.67
CA TYR A 53 0.12 4.27 2.08
C TYR A 53 0.67 5.54 2.74
N ASP A 54 1.95 5.83 2.57
CA ASP A 54 2.60 7.02 3.15
C ASP A 54 2.00 8.32 2.59
N CYS A 55 1.67 8.34 1.30
CA CYS A 55 0.97 9.44 0.64
C CYS A 55 -0.43 9.64 1.21
N LEU A 56 -1.21 8.57 1.33
CA LEU A 56 -2.57 8.62 1.90
C LEU A 56 -2.56 9.07 3.36
N LEU A 57 -1.60 8.59 4.14
CA LEU A 57 -1.40 9.01 5.53
C LEU A 57 -1.06 10.50 5.62
N GLY A 58 -0.42 11.07 4.60
CA GLY A 58 -0.14 12.49 4.49
C GLY A 58 -1.40 13.37 4.46
N TYR A 59 -2.53 12.88 3.94
CA TYR A 59 -3.80 13.63 3.95
C TYR A 59 -4.49 13.65 5.32
N LEU A 60 -4.06 12.80 6.25
CA LEU A 60 -4.57 12.76 7.64
C LEU A 60 -3.71 13.55 8.63
N LYS A 61 -2.58 14.11 8.20
CA LYS A 61 -1.63 14.87 9.02
C LYS A 61 -1.89 16.37 8.99
#